data_AF-A0A0L7K3C3-F1
#
_entry.id   AF-A0A0L7K3C3-F1
#
_cell.length_a   1.000
_cell.length_b   1.000
_cell.length_c   1.000
_cell.angle_alpha   90.00
_cell.angle_beta   90.00
_cell.angle_gamma   90.00
#
_symmetry.space_group_name_H-M   'P 1'
#
loop_
_entity.id
_entity.type
_entity.pdbx_description
1 polymer ?
#
loop_
_entity_poly.entity_id
_entity_poly.type
_entity_poly.pdbx_seq_one_letter_code
_entity_poly.pdbx_strand_id
1 'polypeptide(L)' 'QLLNTINKQFGTLAFCKRWLERAGATRYAMALKDLCDKGVVDAYPPLCDVRGCYTAQFEHTILLRPTCKEVVSRGDDY' A
#
# COMPACT_ATOMS: atom_id res chain seq x y z
N GLN A 1 0.31 19.38 -8.57
CA GLN A 1 0.50 19.57 -7.12
C GLN A 1 0.42 18.25 -6.35
N LEU A 2 -0.66 17.47 -6.49
CA LEU A 2 -0.81 16.18 -5.80
C LEU A 2 0.31 15.18 -6.11
N LEU A 3 0.68 15.01 -7.37
CA LEU A 3 1.78 14.11 -7.77
C LEU A 3 3.11 14.49 -7.10
N ASN A 4 3.42 15.79 -6.99
CA ASN A 4 4.62 16.26 -6.31
C ASN A 4 4.60 15.90 -4.81
N THR A 5 3.43 16.01 -4.17
CA THR A 5 3.24 15.56 -2.78
C THR A 5 3.46 14.06 -2.67
N ILE A 6 2.90 13.26 -3.58
CA ILE A 6 3.07 11.80 -3.60
C ILE A 6 4.55 11.43 -3.76
N ASN A 7 5.23 12.03 -4.74
CA ASN A 7 6.66 11.77 -4.99
C ASN A 7 7.54 12.16 -3.80
N LYS A 8 7.23 13.28 -3.12
CA LYS A 8 8.00 13.74 -1.97
C LYS A 8 7.76 12.92 -0.71
N GLN A 9 6.53 12.46 -0.47
CA GLN A 9 6.13 11.81 0.78
C GLN A 9 6.22 10.28 0.71
N PHE A 10 5.94 9.68 -0.44
CA PHE A 10 5.79 8.24 -0.60
C PHE A 10 6.72 7.64 -1.66
N GLY A 11 7.08 8.41 -2.69
CA GLY A 11 7.87 7.90 -3.80
C GLY A 11 7.14 6.75 -4.49
N THR A 12 7.72 5.55 -4.42
CA THR A 12 7.13 4.30 -4.96
C THR A 12 6.43 3.44 -3.91
N LEU A 13 6.40 3.86 -2.64
CA LEU A 13 5.69 3.14 -1.59
C LEU A 13 4.18 3.36 -1.70
N ALA A 14 3.41 2.34 -1.33
CA ALA A 14 1.96 2.45 -1.24
C ALA A 14 1.53 3.53 -0.22
N PHE A 15 0.40 4.18 -0.48
CA PHE A 15 -0.19 5.18 0.41
C PHE A 15 -1.72 5.04 0.46
N CYS A 16 -2.36 5.76 1.37
CA CYS A 16 -3.81 5.83 1.45
C CYS A 16 -4.32 7.27 1.57
N LYS A 17 -5.61 7.49 1.29
CA LYS A 17 -6.27 8.82 1.37
C LYS A 17 -6.05 9.52 2.72
N ARG A 18 -6.10 8.76 3.82
CA ARG A 18 -5.83 9.29 5.18
C ARG A 18 -4.43 9.87 5.32
N TRP A 19 -3.43 9.30 4.64
CA TRP A 19 -2.05 9.80 4.69
C TRP A 19 -1.87 11.04 3.83
N LEU A 20 -2.59 11.14 2.70
CA LEU A 20 -2.64 12.37 1.91
C LEU A 20 -3.22 13.53 2.74
N GLU A 21 -4.29 13.29 3.48
CA GLU A 21 -4.88 14.29 4.39
C GLU A 21 -3.90 14.73 5.47
N ARG A 22 -3.21 13.77 6.12
CA ARG A 22 -2.17 14.06 7.12
C ARG A 22 -0.97 14.81 6.52
N ALA A 23 -0.66 14.57 5.25
CA ALA A 23 0.36 15.31 4.51
C ALA A 23 -0.10 16.71 4.04
N GLY A 24 -1.32 17.13 4.41
CA GLY A 24 -1.86 18.45 4.11
C GLY A 24 -2.55 18.57 2.74
N ALA A 25 -2.77 17.46 2.03
CA ALA A 25 -3.55 17.48 0.79
C ALA A 25 -5.03 17.72 1.11
N THR A 26 -5.63 18.69 0.43
CA THR A 26 -7.07 18.99 0.53
C THR A 26 -7.70 18.97 -0.86
N ARG A 27 -9.01 18.69 -0.94
CA ARG A 27 -9.79 18.65 -2.20
C ARG A 27 -9.11 17.85 -3.33
N TYR A 28 -8.40 16.78 -2.98
CA TYR A 28 -7.50 16.06 -3.89
C TYR A 28 -8.19 14.91 -4.65
N ALA A 29 -9.47 14.63 -4.41
CA ALA A 29 -10.16 13.44 -4.94
C ALA A 29 -10.17 13.38 -6.48
N MET A 30 -10.52 14.49 -7.16
CA MET A 30 -10.51 14.52 -8.64
C MET A 30 -9.09 14.43 -9.20
N ALA A 31 -8.12 15.09 -8.56
CA ALA A 31 -6.73 15.00 -8.97
C ALA A 31 -6.17 13.58 -8.79
N LEU A 32 -6.57 12.88 -7.73
CA LEU A 32 -6.18 11.48 -7.52
C LEU A 32 -6.80 10.58 -8.58
N LYS A 33 -8.08 10.77 -8.91
CA LYS A 33 -8.74 10.05 -10.00
C LYS A 33 -8.06 10.30 -11.35
N ASP A 34 -7.74 11.54 -11.68
CA ASP A 34 -7.03 11.89 -12.92
C ASP A 34 -5.66 11.22 -13.02
N LEU A 35 -4.90 11.14 -11.91
CA LEU A 35 -3.64 10.40 -11.87
C LEU A 35 -3.81 8.90 -12.10
N CYS A 36 -4.89 8.30 -11.57
CA CYS A 36 -5.22 6.90 -11.82
C CYS A 36 -5.67 6.65 -13.26
N ASP A 37 -6.56 7.49 -13.79
CA ASP A 37 -7.06 7.39 -15.17
C ASP A 37 -5.91 7.54 -16.19
N LYS A 38 -4.84 8.28 -15.83
CA LYS A 38 -3.60 8.43 -16.62
C LYS A 38 -2.55 7.34 -16.38
N GLY A 39 -2.80 6.38 -15.48
CA GLY A 39 -1.85 5.29 -15.17
C GLY A 39 -0.57 5.73 -14.46
N VAL A 40 -0.57 6.92 -13.84
CA VAL A 40 0.57 7.40 -13.03
C VAL A 40 0.54 6.80 -11.62
N VAL A 41 -0.66 6.50 -11.12
CA VAL A 41 -0.90 5.88 -9.81
C VAL A 41 -1.90 4.75 -9.98
N ASP A 42 -1.58 3.57 -9.47
CA ASP A 42 -2.51 2.44 -9.51
C ASP A 42 -3.42 2.41 -8.28
N ALA A 43 -4.72 2.18 -8.52
CA ALA A 43 -5.69 1.99 -7.46
C ALA A 43 -5.72 0.52 -7.02
N TYR A 44 -5.53 0.28 -5.72
CA TYR A 44 -5.66 -1.04 -5.10
C TYR A 44 -6.93 -1.07 -4.22
N PRO A 45 -8.10 -1.43 -4.76
CA PRO A 45 -9.33 -1.54 -3.99
C PRO A 45 -9.28 -2.76 -3.04
N PRO A 46 -10.19 -2.82 -2.05
CA PRO A 46 -10.33 -4.01 -1.22
C PRO A 46 -10.57 -5.28 -2.06
N LEU A 47 -9.87 -6.35 -1.73
CA LEU A 47 -10.07 -7.68 -2.32
C LEU A 47 -10.97 -8.49 -1.39
N CYS A 48 -12.15 -8.87 -1.88
CA CYS A 48 -13.18 -9.55 -1.08
C CYS A 48 -13.58 -10.87 -1.73
N ASP A 49 -13.74 -11.92 -0.92
CA ASP A 49 -14.34 -13.18 -1.33
C ASP A 49 -15.87 -13.05 -1.52
N VAL A 50 -16.53 -14.12 -1.97
CA VAL A 50 -17.98 -14.18 -2.14
C VAL A 50 -18.71 -13.90 -0.82
N ARG A 51 -19.87 -13.25 -0.92
CA ARG A 51 -20.67 -12.87 0.24
C ARG A 51 -20.98 -14.10 1.10
N GLY A 52 -20.64 -14.02 2.39
CA GLY A 52 -20.88 -15.08 3.37
C GLY A 52 -19.67 -15.97 3.64
N CYS A 53 -18.60 -15.87 2.86
CA CYS A 53 -17.33 -16.55 3.14
C CYS A 53 -16.53 -15.86 4.26
N TYR A 54 -15.59 -16.62 4.83
CA TYR A 54 -14.68 -16.18 5.87
C TYR A 54 -13.24 -16.39 5.39
N THR A 55 -12.39 -15.37 5.56
CA THR A 55 -10.98 -15.38 5.12
C THR A 55 -10.05 -15.21 6.32
N ALA A 56 -8.92 -15.93 6.33
CA ALA A 56 -7.84 -15.77 7.30
C ALA A 56 -6.49 -15.63 6.56
N GLN A 57 -5.52 -14.90 7.14
CA GLN A 57 -4.22 -14.64 6.54
C GLN A 57 -3.10 -14.69 7.61
N PHE A 58 -1.96 -15.28 7.26
CA PHE A 58 -0.67 -15.15 7.94
C PHE A 58 0.39 -14.72 6.92
N GLU A 59 1.37 -13.92 7.34
CA GLU A 59 2.42 -13.41 6.45
C GLU A 59 3.77 -13.31 7.18
N HIS A 60 4.85 -13.75 6.53
CA HIS A 60 6.21 -13.45 6.95
C HIS A 60 7.04 -12.93 5.78
N THR A 61 7.98 -12.05 6.12
CA THR A 61 9.05 -11.64 5.21
C THR A 61 10.24 -12.59 5.42
N ILE A 62 10.79 -13.12 4.33
CA ILE A 62 11.93 -14.05 4.34
C ILE A 62 13.07 -13.44 3.55
N LEU A 63 14.28 -13.51 4.10
CA LEU A 63 15.52 -13.16 3.41
C LEU A 63 16.21 -14.43 2.92
N LEU A 64 16.43 -14.52 1.61
CA LEU A 64 17.27 -15.53 1.01
C LEU A 64 18.72 -15.02 0.99
N ARG A 65 19.44 -15.30 2.08
CA ARG A 65 20.83 -14.90 2.23
C ARG A 65 21.75 -15.92 1.54
N PRO A 66 23.00 -15.53 1.21
CA PRO A 66 23.97 -16.46 0.65
C PRO A 66 24.20 -17.71 1.50
N THR A 67 24.08 -17.60 2.83
CA THR A 67 24.41 -18.68 3.78
C THR A 67 23.19 -19.38 4.38
N CYS A 68 21.99 -18.79 4.29
CA CYS A 68 20.79 -19.35 4.88
C CYS A 68 19.51 -18.72 4.32
N LYS A 69 18.39 -19.37 4.61
CA LYS A 69 17.06 -18.78 4.52
C LYS A 69 16.67 -18.29 5.90
N GLU A 70 16.40 -17.00 6.05
CA GLU A 70 16.08 -16.35 7.31
C GLU A 70 14.64 -15.84 7.29
N VAL A 71 13.81 -16.25 8.26
CA VAL A 71 12.47 -15.69 8.45
C VAL A 71 12.60 -14.45 9.34
N VAL A 72 12.85 -13.29 8.73
CA VAL A 72 13.25 -12.07 9.46
C VAL A 72 12.12 -11.50 10.34
N SER A 73 10.86 -11.81 10.03
CA SER A 73 9.71 -11.36 10.82
C SER A 73 9.16 -12.40 11.81
N ARG A 74 9.90 -13.47 12.12
CA ARG A 74 9.50 -14.50 13.10
C ARG A 74 9.51 -13.91 14.52
N GLY A 75 8.42 -14.11 15.27
CA GLY A 75 8.31 -13.83 16.70
C GLY A 75 7.91 -15.06 17.52
N ASP A 76 7.67 -14.87 18.82
CA ASP A 76 7.15 -15.93 19.71
C ASP A 76 5.64 -16.17 19.53
N ASP A 77 4.96 -15.27 18.81
CA ASP A 77 3.52 -15.29 18.56
C ASP A 77 3.15 -16.10 17.32
N TYR A 78 3.82 -15.89 16.17
CA TYR A 78 3.59 -16.65 14.94
C TYR A 78 4.70 -16.51 13.89
#